data_AF-A0A2T5JBJ7-F1
#
_entry.id   AF-A0A2T5JBJ7-F1
#
_cell.length_a   1.000
_cell.length_b   1.000
_cell.length_c   1.000
_cell.angle_alpha   90.00
_cell.angle_beta   90.00
_cell.angle_gamma   90.00
#
_symmetry.space_group_name_H-M   'P 1'
#
loop_
_entity.id
_entity.type
_entity.pdbx_description
1 polymer ?
#
loop_
_entity_poly.entity_id
_entity_poly.type
_entity_poly.pdbx_seq_one_letter_code
_entity_poly.pdbx_strand_id
1 'polypeptide(L)'
;MAHAQDAAKTAVQQLVNTVSQQGSVKLTAEQEQQMTDWLKVNSESVRNVHPSTFKPEVLVEMTGRFRNADNAAPAPATTTANGYTWHDVRFAESDTALYVFLMDVPQGDMRIKALHTAINGRIIGTVKLLGSTERMSWEQEERELLLEKPHVLPKDGVVVFKITWTTYYKEKPRDPSIKILEP
;
A
#
# COMPACT_ATOMS: atom_id res chain seq x y z
N MET A 1 -1.69 17.78 23.14
CA MET A 1 -1.09 17.49 21.82
C MET A 1 -1.49 16.10 21.31
N ALA A 2 -1.39 15.03 22.12
CA ALA A 2 -1.82 13.68 21.74
C ALA A 2 -3.25 13.59 21.16
N HIS A 3 -4.25 14.18 21.83
CA HIS A 3 -5.64 14.17 21.35
C HIS A 3 -5.85 14.77 19.94
N ALA A 4 -5.04 15.76 19.55
CA ALA A 4 -5.16 16.38 18.24
C ALA A 4 -4.56 15.49 17.13
N GLN A 5 -3.49 14.75 17.44
CA GLN A 5 -2.89 13.77 16.52
C GLN A 5 -3.84 12.59 16.28
N ASP A 6 -4.51 12.09 17.31
CA ASP A 6 -5.51 11.03 17.19
C ASP A 6 -6.73 11.47 16.35
N ALA A 7 -7.18 12.72 16.51
CA ALA A 7 -8.26 13.28 15.71
C ALA A 7 -7.87 13.43 14.22
N ALA A 8 -6.65 13.89 13.93
CA ALA A 8 -6.15 13.99 12.56
C ALA A 8 -6.03 12.61 11.90
N LYS A 9 -5.46 11.62 12.62
CA LYS A 9 -5.38 10.23 12.17
C LYS A 9 -6.76 9.67 11.83
N THR A 10 -7.73 9.90 12.72
CA THR A 10 -9.13 9.46 12.56
C THR A 10 -9.77 10.06 11.31
N ALA A 11 -9.58 11.37 11.07
CA ALA A 11 -10.09 12.05 9.89
C ALA A 11 -9.47 11.51 8.59
N VAL A 12 -8.15 11.27 8.58
CA VAL A 12 -7.46 10.67 7.42
C VAL A 12 -8.00 9.27 7.13
N GLN A 13 -8.20 8.43 8.14
CA GLN A 13 -8.78 7.10 7.97
C GLN A 13 -10.20 7.16 7.37
N GLN A 14 -11.03 8.09 7.84
CA GLN A 14 -12.38 8.30 7.29
C GLN A 14 -12.34 8.78 5.84
N LEU A 15 -11.43 9.71 5.52
CA LEU A 15 -11.23 10.17 4.15
C LEU A 15 -10.84 9.01 3.23
N VAL A 16 -9.84 8.23 3.61
CA VAL A 16 -9.33 7.11 2.82
C VAL A 16 -10.41 6.05 2.61
N ASN A 17 -11.17 5.72 3.65
CA ASN A 17 -12.28 4.79 3.52
C ASN A 17 -13.33 5.30 2.53
N THR A 18 -13.67 6.60 2.59
CA THR A 18 -14.61 7.23 1.64
C THR A 18 -14.06 7.22 0.22
N VAL A 19 -12.79 7.61 0.04
CA VAL A 19 -12.13 7.65 -1.27
C VAL A 19 -12.05 6.27 -1.91
N SER A 20 -11.79 5.22 -1.11
CA SER A 20 -11.75 3.85 -1.62
C SER A 20 -13.09 3.35 -2.16
N GLN A 21 -14.20 3.95 -1.71
CA GLN A 21 -15.55 3.56 -2.09
C GLN A 21 -16.16 4.46 -3.18
N GLN A 22 -15.82 5.75 -3.17
CA GLN A 22 -16.47 6.79 -3.97
C GLN A 22 -15.52 7.53 -4.93
N GLY A 23 -14.21 7.33 -4.78
CA GLY A 23 -13.19 8.11 -5.48
C GLY A 23 -12.97 9.47 -4.83
N SER A 24 -12.47 10.42 -5.60
CA SER A 24 -12.12 11.75 -5.10
C SER A 24 -13.35 12.47 -4.52
N VAL A 25 -13.20 13.02 -3.32
CA VAL A 25 -14.25 13.78 -2.64
C VAL A 25 -13.82 15.23 -2.44
N LYS A 26 -14.80 16.14 -2.41
CA LYS A 26 -14.56 17.54 -2.08
C LYS A 26 -14.47 17.70 -0.56
N LEU A 27 -13.32 18.17 -0.08
CA LEU A 27 -13.10 18.46 1.33
C LEU A 27 -13.61 19.86 1.69
N THR A 28 -14.09 20.02 2.93
CA THR A 28 -14.31 21.34 3.52
C THR A 28 -12.98 21.96 3.96
N ALA A 29 -12.93 23.29 4.14
CA ALA A 29 -11.73 23.96 4.63
C ALA A 29 -11.29 23.44 6.02
N GLU A 30 -12.24 23.06 6.87
CA GLU A 30 -11.96 22.46 8.17
C GLU A 30 -11.31 21.07 8.04
N GLN A 31 -11.82 20.22 7.15
CA GLN A 31 -11.23 18.91 6.88
C GLN A 31 -9.83 19.03 6.27
N GLU A 32 -9.62 19.98 5.35
CA GLU A 32 -8.30 20.26 4.80
C GLU A 32 -7.34 20.76 5.90
N GLN A 33 -7.78 21.64 6.79
CA GLN A 33 -6.97 22.15 7.90
C GLN A 33 -6.60 21.04 8.89
N GLN A 34 -7.55 20.15 9.22
CA GLN A 34 -7.35 19.03 10.14
C GLN A 34 -6.34 18.01 9.61
N MET A 35 -6.30 17.80 8.29
CA MET A 35 -5.45 16.80 7.63
C MET A 35 -4.27 17.42 6.87
N THR A 36 -3.98 18.71 7.09
CA THR A 36 -3.05 19.49 6.26
C THR A 36 -1.69 18.81 6.11
N ASP A 37 -1.10 18.32 7.19
CA ASP A 37 0.24 17.72 7.12
C ASP A 37 0.25 16.40 6.36
N TRP A 38 -0.82 15.59 6.47
CA TRP A 38 -0.95 14.37 5.69
C TRP A 38 -1.22 14.67 4.21
N LEU A 39 -2.06 15.66 3.91
CA LEU A 39 -2.42 16.06 2.54
C LEU A 39 -1.23 16.68 1.78
N LYS A 40 -0.32 17.39 2.46
CA LYS A 40 0.91 17.91 1.84
C LYS A 40 1.72 16.82 1.13
N VAL A 41 1.69 15.60 1.67
CA VAL A 41 2.45 14.46 1.15
C VAL A 41 1.59 13.56 0.27
N ASN A 42 0.36 13.28 0.70
CA ASN A 42 -0.46 12.20 0.13
C ASN A 42 -1.63 12.71 -0.71
N SER A 43 -1.74 14.01 -0.98
CA SER A 43 -2.88 14.55 -1.72
C SER A 43 -3.08 13.92 -3.11
N GLU A 44 -2.02 13.48 -3.79
CA GLU A 44 -2.15 12.81 -5.09
C GLU A 44 -2.90 11.47 -5.03
N SER A 45 -2.96 10.82 -3.86
CA SER A 45 -3.67 9.56 -3.70
C SER A 45 -5.17 9.73 -3.43
N VAL A 46 -5.63 10.96 -3.18
CA VAL A 46 -7.04 11.26 -2.87
C VAL A 46 -7.66 12.30 -3.83
N ARG A 47 -6.85 12.89 -4.72
CA ARG A 47 -7.27 13.83 -5.76
C ARG A 47 -7.17 13.17 -7.12
N ASN A 48 -8.21 13.32 -7.95
CA ASN A 48 -8.32 12.72 -9.29
C ASN A 48 -8.14 11.19 -9.32
N VAL A 49 -8.59 10.52 -8.26
CA VAL A 49 -8.69 9.07 -8.15
C VAL A 49 -10.15 8.60 -8.21
N HIS A 50 -10.34 7.34 -8.56
CA HIS A 50 -11.59 6.60 -8.56
C HIS A 50 -11.47 5.32 -7.72
N PRO A 51 -12.59 4.69 -7.32
CA PRO A 51 -12.56 3.40 -6.65
C PRO A 51 -11.82 2.36 -7.51
N SER A 52 -11.01 1.53 -6.87
CA SER A 52 -10.33 0.45 -7.57
C SER A 52 -11.22 -0.78 -7.74
N THR A 53 -10.90 -1.62 -8.73
CA THR A 53 -11.46 -2.97 -8.83
C THR A 53 -10.92 -3.92 -7.75
N PHE A 54 -9.78 -3.61 -7.13
CA PHE A 54 -9.25 -4.37 -5.99
C PHE A 54 -10.12 -4.14 -4.75
N LYS A 55 -10.54 -5.26 -4.13
CA LYS A 55 -11.36 -5.22 -2.92
C LYS A 55 -10.52 -4.88 -1.69
N PRO A 56 -11.08 -4.19 -0.68
CA PRO A 56 -10.44 -4.06 0.63
C PRO A 56 -9.97 -5.41 1.16
N GLU A 57 -8.78 -5.44 1.76
CA GLU A 57 -8.15 -6.65 2.28
C GLU A 57 -7.77 -6.44 3.75
N VAL A 58 -7.77 -7.53 4.52
CA VAL A 58 -7.11 -7.59 5.83
C VAL A 58 -5.87 -8.45 5.65
N LEU A 59 -4.70 -7.84 5.82
CA LEU A 59 -3.42 -8.53 5.73
C LEU A 59 -3.37 -9.65 6.76
N VAL A 60 -2.67 -10.74 6.41
CA VAL A 60 -2.28 -11.75 7.37
C VAL A 60 -0.81 -11.55 7.68
N GLU A 61 -0.50 -11.33 8.96
CA GLU A 61 0.85 -11.10 9.47
C GLU A 61 1.78 -12.26 9.09
N MET A 62 2.99 -11.91 8.67
CA MET A 62 4.03 -12.86 8.30
C MET A 62 5.05 -13.05 9.42
N THR A 63 5.45 -14.30 9.65
CA THR A 63 6.73 -14.61 10.30
C THR A 63 7.76 -15.01 9.23
N GLY A 64 8.51 -14.02 8.74
CA GLY A 64 9.67 -14.23 7.87
C GLY A 64 9.36 -14.40 6.38
N ARG A 65 9.73 -13.38 5.60
CA ARG A 65 9.96 -13.46 4.15
C ARG A 65 11.17 -12.65 3.68
N PHE A 66 11.37 -11.45 4.22
CA PHE A 66 12.47 -10.56 3.89
C PHE A 66 13.56 -10.44 4.99
N ARG A 67 13.61 -11.42 5.92
CA ARG A 67 14.31 -11.37 7.22
C ARG A 67 15.64 -10.58 7.25
N ASN A 68 15.71 -9.59 8.15
CA ASN A 68 16.86 -9.32 9.02
C ASN A 68 16.48 -9.63 10.49
N ALA A 69 17.47 -9.98 11.30
CA ALA A 69 17.41 -10.93 12.42
C ALA A 69 16.83 -10.48 13.78
N ASP A 70 15.88 -9.55 13.84
CA ASP A 70 15.37 -9.06 15.14
C ASP A 70 13.97 -9.62 15.44
N ASN A 71 13.95 -10.85 15.97
CA ASN A 71 12.74 -11.56 16.38
C ASN A 71 12.12 -10.93 17.64
N ALA A 72 11.19 -10.00 17.48
CA ALA A 72 10.12 -9.79 18.45
C ALA A 72 8.82 -10.38 17.88
N ALA A 73 8.08 -11.13 18.70
CA ALA A 73 6.70 -11.47 18.36
C ALA A 73 5.94 -10.17 18.06
N PRO A 74 5.06 -10.14 17.04
CA PRO A 74 4.30 -8.93 16.75
C PRO A 74 3.55 -8.49 18.01
N ALA A 75 3.70 -7.21 18.35
CA ALA A 75 2.88 -6.61 19.40
C ALA A 75 1.41 -6.79 19.00
N PRO A 76 0.49 -7.10 19.93
CA PRO A 76 -0.93 -7.20 19.61
C PRO A 76 -1.36 -5.93 18.87
N ALA A 77 -1.95 -6.11 17.69
CA ALA A 77 -2.37 -5.00 16.85
C ALA A 77 -3.27 -4.07 17.66
N THR A 78 -2.74 -2.90 18.02
CA THR A 78 -3.50 -1.90 18.75
C THR A 78 -4.45 -1.26 17.75
N THR A 79 -5.75 -1.42 17.97
CA THR A 79 -6.79 -0.85 17.11
C THR A 79 -6.84 0.65 17.28
N THR A 80 -7.01 1.40 16.19
CA THR A 80 -7.24 2.85 16.27
C THR A 80 -8.60 3.17 16.86
N ALA A 81 -8.89 4.45 17.11
CA ALA A 81 -10.21 4.91 17.55
C ALA A 81 -11.37 4.45 16.63
N ASN A 82 -11.08 4.23 15.34
CA ASN A 82 -12.03 3.69 14.36
C ASN A 82 -12.01 2.16 14.24
N GLY A 83 -11.22 1.47 15.06
CA GLY A 83 -11.05 0.01 15.00
C GLY A 83 -10.08 -0.47 13.92
N TYR A 84 -9.44 0.41 13.16
CA TYR A 84 -8.50 0.02 12.10
C TYR A 84 -7.13 -0.39 12.65
N THR A 85 -6.43 -1.22 11.91
CA THR A 85 -5.04 -1.59 12.15
C THR A 85 -4.24 -1.44 10.86
N TRP A 86 -2.92 -1.64 10.95
CA TRP A 86 -2.06 -1.64 9.75
C TRP A 86 -2.35 -2.83 8.82
N HIS A 87 -3.09 -3.84 9.29
CA HIS A 87 -3.58 -4.94 8.46
C HIS A 87 -4.73 -4.52 7.54
N ASP A 88 -5.46 -3.46 7.87
CA ASP A 88 -6.54 -3.00 7.01
C ASP A 88 -5.97 -2.27 5.79
N VAL A 89 -6.28 -2.79 4.61
CA VAL A 89 -5.85 -2.23 3.32
C VAL A 89 -7.03 -1.65 2.56
N ARG A 90 -6.83 -0.48 1.98
CA ARG A 90 -7.76 0.15 1.02
C ARG A 90 -7.03 0.44 -0.29
N PHE A 91 -7.81 0.62 -1.36
CA PHE A 91 -7.29 0.87 -2.69
C PHE A 91 -8.02 2.03 -3.35
N ALA A 92 -7.30 2.83 -4.12
CA ALA A 92 -7.85 3.80 -5.08
C ALA A 92 -6.95 3.83 -6.31
N GLU A 93 -7.52 4.11 -7.47
CA GLU A 93 -6.77 4.17 -8.73
C GLU A 93 -6.88 5.55 -9.37
N SER A 94 -5.82 5.96 -10.04
CA SER A 94 -5.84 6.99 -11.06
C SER A 94 -5.54 6.34 -12.41
N ASP A 95 -5.56 7.12 -13.49
CA ASP A 95 -5.23 6.64 -14.83
C ASP A 95 -3.83 6.01 -14.94
N THR A 96 -2.90 6.36 -14.04
CA THR A 96 -1.49 5.97 -14.14
C THR A 96 -0.96 5.15 -12.97
N ALA A 97 -1.70 5.08 -11.87
CA ALA A 97 -1.22 4.45 -10.63
C ALA A 97 -2.34 3.86 -9.80
N LEU A 98 -2.03 2.76 -9.13
CA LEU A 98 -2.76 2.24 -7.99
C LEU A 98 -2.16 2.82 -6.70
N TYR A 99 -3.03 3.28 -5.81
CA TYR A 99 -2.68 3.67 -4.45
C TYR A 99 -3.15 2.61 -3.47
N VAL A 100 -2.23 2.11 -2.65
CA VAL A 100 -2.47 1.14 -1.59
C VAL A 100 -2.33 1.85 -0.26
N PHE A 101 -3.39 1.85 0.54
CA PHE A 101 -3.44 2.50 1.83
C PHE A 101 -3.39 1.45 2.93
N LEU A 102 -2.40 1.53 3.81
CA LEU A 102 -2.45 0.83 5.10
C LEU A 102 -3.07 1.77 6.11
N MET A 103 -4.14 1.33 6.76
CA MET A 103 -4.91 2.20 7.65
C MET A 103 -4.16 2.56 8.94
N ASP A 104 -3.00 1.96 9.19
CA ASP A 104 -2.07 2.34 10.25
C ASP A 104 -0.61 2.04 9.83
N VAL A 105 0.34 2.46 10.68
CA VAL A 105 1.79 2.28 10.47
C VAL A 105 2.14 0.78 10.55
N PRO A 106 2.75 0.19 9.49
CA PRO A 106 3.09 -1.21 9.46
C PRO A 106 4.17 -1.56 10.48
N GLN A 107 3.97 -2.67 11.17
CA GLN A 107 4.92 -3.20 12.17
C GLN A 107 5.79 -4.34 11.61
N GLY A 108 5.48 -4.82 10.40
CA GLY A 108 6.21 -5.90 9.74
C GLY A 108 6.05 -5.89 8.23
N ASP A 109 6.64 -6.88 7.58
CA ASP A 109 6.51 -7.11 6.15
C ASP A 109 5.05 -7.43 5.77
N MET A 110 4.68 -7.10 4.53
CA MET A 110 3.30 -7.15 4.07
C MET A 110 3.13 -8.14 2.91
N ARG A 111 2.00 -8.85 2.95
CA ARG A 111 1.48 -9.71 1.87
C ARG A 111 0.17 -9.18 1.36
N ILE A 112 0.16 -8.58 0.18
CA ILE A 112 -1.05 -8.04 -0.42
C ILE A 112 -1.53 -9.03 -1.48
N LYS A 113 -2.49 -9.89 -1.14
CA LYS A 113 -2.96 -10.96 -2.03
C LYS A 113 -3.63 -10.38 -3.26
N ALA A 114 -4.33 -9.26 -3.14
CA ALA A 114 -4.98 -8.61 -4.26
C ALA A 114 -4.05 -8.31 -5.45
N LEU A 115 -2.73 -8.16 -5.21
CA LEU A 115 -1.75 -7.66 -6.19
C LEU A 115 -0.85 -8.75 -6.78
N HIS A 116 -1.42 -9.92 -7.05
CA HIS A 116 -0.67 -11.06 -7.57
C HIS A 116 -0.61 -11.10 -9.11
N THR A 117 0.37 -11.81 -9.68
CA THR A 117 0.58 -11.86 -11.15
C THR A 117 -0.55 -12.59 -11.90
N ALA A 118 -1.22 -13.55 -11.25
CA ALA A 118 -2.34 -14.28 -11.85
C ALA A 118 -3.67 -13.48 -11.98
N ILE A 119 -3.79 -12.28 -11.38
CA ILE A 119 -4.96 -11.41 -11.57
C ILE A 119 -4.62 -10.39 -12.66
N ASN A 120 -5.40 -10.40 -13.73
CA ASN A 120 -5.43 -9.37 -14.78
C ASN A 120 -4.13 -9.16 -15.58
N GLY A 121 -3.11 -10.02 -15.42
CA GLY A 121 -1.85 -9.92 -16.17
C GLY A 121 -1.09 -8.61 -15.94
N ARG A 122 -1.44 -7.85 -14.90
CA ARG A 122 -0.83 -6.55 -14.59
C ARG A 122 0.49 -6.77 -13.86
N ILE A 123 1.59 -6.46 -14.53
CA ILE A 123 2.93 -6.55 -13.97
C ILE A 123 3.24 -5.24 -13.24
N ILE A 124 3.65 -5.34 -11.98
CA ILE A 124 4.10 -4.17 -11.21
C ILE A 124 5.43 -3.71 -11.78
N GLY A 125 5.49 -2.43 -12.17
CA GLY A 125 6.70 -1.77 -12.62
C GLY A 125 7.44 -1.08 -11.47
N THR A 126 6.72 -0.35 -10.61
CA THR A 126 7.30 0.32 -9.46
C THR A 126 6.39 0.26 -8.24
N VAL A 127 7.00 0.25 -7.05
CA VAL A 127 6.35 0.49 -5.76
C VAL A 127 7.12 1.60 -5.07
N LYS A 128 6.43 2.64 -4.63
CA LYS A 128 7.00 3.79 -3.90
C LYS A 128 6.18 4.10 -2.66
N LEU A 129 6.83 4.42 -1.56
CA LEU A 129 6.20 5.03 -0.39
C LEU A 129 6.07 6.54 -0.61
N LEU A 130 4.86 7.10 -0.53
CA LEU A 130 4.68 8.55 -0.66
C LEU A 130 5.37 9.29 0.50
N GLY A 131 6.03 10.39 0.18
CA GLY A 131 6.83 11.16 1.13
C GLY A 131 8.20 10.56 1.47
N SER A 132 8.57 9.44 0.86
CA SER A 132 9.88 8.81 1.04
C SER A 132 10.69 8.79 -0.26
N THR A 133 12.01 8.93 -0.11
CA THR A 133 13.00 8.68 -1.17
C THR A 133 13.58 7.26 -1.09
N GLU A 134 13.15 6.47 -0.10
CA GLU A 134 13.55 5.08 0.08
C GLU A 134 13.16 4.23 -1.14
N ARG A 135 14.10 3.40 -1.61
CA ARG A 135 13.82 2.40 -2.63
C ARG A 135 13.15 1.20 -1.96
N MET A 136 11.90 0.96 -2.28
CA MET A 136 11.15 -0.17 -1.74
C MET A 136 11.69 -1.51 -2.27
N SER A 137 11.79 -2.48 -1.37
CA SER A 137 12.06 -3.89 -1.65
C SER A 137 10.74 -4.66 -1.70
N TRP A 138 10.47 -5.30 -2.84
CA TRP A 138 9.20 -5.96 -3.12
C TRP A 138 9.34 -7.03 -4.21
N GLU A 139 8.44 -8.00 -4.22
CA GLU A 139 8.37 -9.05 -5.22
C GLU A 139 6.91 -9.41 -5.51
N GLN A 140 6.52 -9.36 -6.79
CA GLN A 140 5.19 -9.76 -7.24
C GLN A 140 5.21 -11.24 -7.62
N GLU A 141 4.39 -12.04 -6.94
CA GLU A 141 4.31 -13.49 -7.14
C GLU A 141 2.95 -13.93 -7.68
N GLU A 142 2.82 -15.23 -7.96
CA GLU A 142 1.59 -15.84 -8.48
C GLU A 142 0.36 -15.61 -7.61
N ARG A 143 0.54 -15.44 -6.29
CA ARG A 143 -0.56 -15.35 -5.32
C ARG A 143 -0.57 -14.11 -4.44
N GLU A 144 0.49 -13.30 -4.46
CA GLU A 144 0.57 -12.08 -3.66
C GLU A 144 1.65 -11.12 -4.17
N LEU A 145 1.53 -9.84 -3.77
CA LEU A 145 2.66 -8.94 -3.70
C LEU A 145 3.28 -9.03 -2.32
N LEU A 146 4.60 -9.21 -2.31
CA LEU A 146 5.42 -9.07 -1.13
C LEU A 146 6.03 -7.70 -1.06
N LEU A 147 5.98 -7.10 0.11
CA LEU A 147 6.55 -5.79 0.35
C LEU A 147 7.28 -5.80 1.70
N GLU A 148 8.56 -5.46 1.68
CA GLU A 148 9.35 -5.31 2.90
C GLU A 148 8.89 -4.05 3.66
N LYS A 149 8.88 -4.12 5.00
CA LYS A 149 8.56 -2.97 5.83
C LYS A 149 9.54 -1.82 5.52
N PRO A 150 9.06 -0.59 5.25
CA PRO A 150 9.95 0.56 5.11
C PRO A 150 10.86 0.73 6.33
N HIS A 151 12.11 1.13 6.08
CA HIS A 151 13.06 1.48 7.14
C HIS A 151 12.68 2.81 7.78
N VAL A 152 12.27 3.79 6.96
CA VAL A 152 11.82 5.10 7.43
C VAL A 152 10.31 5.19 7.29
N LEU A 153 9.62 5.00 8.41
CA LEU A 153 8.16 5.11 8.47
C LEU A 153 7.74 6.56 8.72
N PRO A 154 6.62 7.02 8.10
CA PRO A 154 5.99 8.26 8.52
C PRO A 154 5.58 8.14 9.99
N LYS A 155 5.70 9.24 10.74
CA LYS A 155 5.60 9.22 12.20
C LYS A 155 4.28 8.65 12.71
N ASP A 156 3.16 8.89 12.02
CA ASP A 156 1.84 8.37 12.40
C ASP A 156 0.88 8.30 11.20
N GLY A 157 -0.10 7.39 11.26
CA GLY A 157 -1.31 7.43 10.44
C GLY A 157 -1.35 6.47 9.25
N VAL A 158 -2.15 6.85 8.25
CA VAL A 158 -2.33 6.04 7.03
C VAL A 158 -1.09 6.14 6.15
N VAL A 159 -0.49 4.99 5.85
CA VAL A 159 0.68 4.87 4.97
C VAL A 159 0.22 4.60 3.55
N VAL A 160 0.80 5.30 2.58
CA VAL A 160 0.38 5.21 1.17
C VAL A 160 1.52 4.71 0.28
N PHE A 161 1.30 3.59 -0.38
CA PHE A 161 2.15 3.12 -1.47
C PHE A 161 1.54 3.46 -2.82
N LYS A 162 2.36 4.02 -3.71
CA LYS A 162 2.04 4.23 -5.12
C LYS A 162 2.64 3.10 -5.94
N ILE A 163 1.80 2.45 -6.72
CA ILE A 163 2.15 1.35 -7.59
C ILE A 163 1.87 1.77 -9.04
N THR A 164 2.86 1.60 -9.91
CA THR A 164 2.68 1.77 -11.35
C THR A 164 2.82 0.44 -12.06
N TRP A 165 2.07 0.27 -13.14
CA TRP A 165 2.11 -0.93 -13.96
C TRP A 165 3.18 -0.81 -15.06
N THR A 166 3.68 -1.94 -15.54
CA THR A 166 4.57 -2.00 -16.70
C THR A 166 3.99 -2.93 -17.76
N THR A 167 4.30 -2.63 -19.01
CA THR A 167 3.99 -3.47 -20.17
C THR A 167 5.13 -4.43 -20.51
N TYR A 168 6.27 -4.33 -19.81
CA TYR A 168 7.41 -5.23 -20.02
C TYR A 168 7.08 -6.63 -19.49
N TYR A 169 6.87 -7.56 -20.41
CA TYR A 169 6.98 -8.99 -20.12
C TYR A 169 8.41 -9.26 -19.63
N LYS A 170 8.56 -9.68 -18.37
CA LYS A 170 9.74 -10.49 -18.02
C LYS A 170 9.56 -11.81 -18.77
N GLU A 171 10.18 -11.95 -19.95
CA GLU A 171 10.49 -13.29 -20.42
C GLU A 171 11.25 -13.97 -19.26
N LYS A 172 10.70 -15.07 -18.73
CA LYS A 172 11.43 -15.97 -17.85
C LYS A 172 12.75 -16.26 -18.56
N PRO A 173 13.94 -16.16 -17.93
CA PRO A 173 15.19 -16.45 -18.62
C PRO A 173 15.04 -17.81 -19.30
N ARG A 174 15.11 -17.84 -20.64
CA ARG A 174 15.07 -19.09 -21.38
C ARG A 174 16.25 -19.90 -20.87
N ASP A 175 15.99 -21.10 -20.36
CA ASP A 175 17.05 -22.01 -19.95
C ASP A 175 17.92 -22.27 -21.20
N PRO A 176 19.20 -21.84 -21.19
CA PRO A 176 20.09 -22.03 -22.34
C PRO A 176 20.35 -23.52 -22.65
N SER A 177 19.89 -24.43 -21.79
CA SER A 177 19.99 -25.88 -21.96
C SER A 177 18.88 -26.48 -22.83
N ILE A 178 17.81 -25.73 -23.14
CA ILE A 178 16.72 -26.22 -23.99
C ILE A 178 17.11 -26.04 -25.46
N LYS A 179 17.63 -27.11 -26.07
CA LYS A 179 17.78 -27.18 -27.53
C LYS A 179 16.40 -27.39 -28.16
N ILE A 180 15.95 -26.41 -28.92
CA ILE A 180 14.80 -26.57 -29.82
C ILE A 180 15.26 -27.47 -30.96
N LEU A 181 14.65 -28.63 -31.13
CA LEU A 181 14.79 -29.43 -32.35
C LEU A 181 13.96 -28.71 -33.42
N GLU A 182 14.64 -28.13 -34.42
CA GLU A 182 13.97 -27.60 -35.60
C GLU A 182 13.40 -28.76 -36.43
N PRO A 183 12.21 -28.57 -37.04
CA PRO A 183 11.58 -29.56 -37.92
C PRO A 183 12.29 -29.71 -39.27
#